data_AF-A0A3M1R6B3-F1
#
_entry.id   AF-A0A3M1R6B3-F1
#
_cell.length_a   1.000
_cell.length_b   1.000
_cell.length_c   1.000
_cell.angle_alpha   90.00
_cell.angle_beta   90.00
_cell.angle_gamma   90.00
#
_symmetry.space_group_name_H-M   'P 1'
#
loop_
_entity.id
_entity.type
_entity.pdbx_description
1 polymer ?
#
loop_
_entity_poly.entity_id
_entity_poly.type
_entity_poly.pdbx_seq_one_letter_code
_entity_poly.pdbx_strand_id
1 'polypeptide(L)'
;WMLANNPLVLELCRRHGTSFNFTGCIIQRTNWTMQAEKEMAAERAAHLAAKVGAEAAILTTDIRGQRFVETILTLQACERAGIKTVLCSEEEDPEGGNAPPFLVLPPELQAVVSTGTGAVPHPFPPVPRVVGALPRAEEWWYGELPPIPGRYGAFHAQDIYGYGKQSLADF
;
A
#
# COMPACT_ATOMS: atom_id res chain seq x y z
N TRP A 1 6.24 -6.37 3.24
CA TRP A 1 6.35 -5.45 4.39
C TRP A 1 4.99 -5.02 4.95
N MET A 2 3.97 -4.71 4.13
CA MET A 2 2.63 -4.31 4.64
C MET A 2 1.99 -5.34 5.59
N LEU A 3 2.29 -6.63 5.40
CA LEU A 3 1.81 -7.72 6.24
C LEU A 3 2.84 -8.21 7.28
N ALA A 4 4.13 -7.93 7.10
CA ALA A 4 5.22 -8.39 7.97
C ALA A 4 6.25 -7.28 8.16
N ASN A 5 6.49 -6.87 9.41
CA ASN A 5 7.28 -5.70 9.80
C ASN A 5 6.70 -4.34 9.35
N ASN A 6 5.37 -4.20 9.40
CA ASN A 6 4.70 -2.96 9.04
C ASN A 6 5.00 -1.85 10.08
N PRO A 7 5.71 -0.76 9.72
CA PRO A 7 6.09 0.29 10.66
C PRO A 7 4.88 0.98 11.29
N LEU A 8 3.76 1.06 10.56
CA LEU A 8 2.51 1.62 11.06
C LEU A 8 1.97 0.78 12.21
N VAL A 9 1.87 -0.54 12.04
CA VAL A 9 1.41 -1.45 13.09
C VAL A 9 2.35 -1.41 14.30
N LEU A 10 3.66 -1.41 14.07
CA LEU A 10 4.64 -1.29 15.15
C LEU A 10 4.45 0.00 15.97
N GLU A 11 4.20 1.12 15.30
CA GLU A 11 3.98 2.40 15.98
C GLU A 11 2.62 2.45 16.70
N LEU A 12 1.56 1.87 16.11
CA LEU A 12 0.26 1.72 16.76
C LEU A 12 0.39 0.87 18.04
N CYS A 13 1.15 -0.22 18.00
CA CYS A 13 1.43 -1.04 19.17
C CYS A 13 2.19 -0.26 20.25
N ARG A 14 3.19 0.55 19.90
CA ARG A 14 3.95 1.37 20.87
C ARG A 14 3.09 2.41 21.57
N ARG A 15 2.09 2.95 20.87
CA ARG A 15 1.18 3.98 21.40
C ARG A 15 -0.10 3.41 22.04
N HIS A 16 -0.32 2.10 21.93
CA HIS A 16 -1.44 1.41 22.57
C HIS A 16 -1.44 1.66 24.08
N GLY A 17 -2.62 1.97 24.64
CA GLY A 17 -2.80 2.21 26.07
C GLY A 17 -2.17 3.51 26.59
N THR A 18 -1.58 4.34 25.72
CA THR A 18 -1.00 5.64 26.08
C THR A 18 -1.69 6.79 25.36
N SER A 19 -1.62 6.81 24.02
CA SER A 19 -2.25 7.85 23.19
C SER A 19 -3.63 7.44 22.69
N PHE A 20 -3.82 6.14 22.46
CA PHE A 20 -5.05 5.52 21.98
C PHE A 20 -5.04 4.02 22.26
N ASN A 21 -6.18 3.35 22.08
CA ASN A 21 -6.28 1.91 22.15
C ASN A 21 -6.23 1.32 20.75
N PHE A 22 -5.10 0.69 20.39
CA PHE A 22 -5.02 -0.11 19.18
C PHE A 22 -5.81 -1.41 19.35
N THR A 23 -6.96 -1.54 18.68
CA THR A 23 -7.92 -2.64 18.85
C THR A 23 -7.60 -3.87 18.00
N GLY A 24 -6.83 -3.71 16.91
CA GLY A 24 -6.33 -4.83 16.10
C GLY A 24 -6.19 -4.50 14.61
N CYS A 25 -5.94 -5.53 13.82
CA CYS A 25 -5.87 -5.47 12.36
C CYS A 25 -7.00 -6.29 11.74
N ILE A 26 -7.65 -5.72 10.72
CA ILE A 26 -8.60 -6.44 9.86
C ILE A 26 -7.90 -6.70 8.54
N ILE A 27 -7.66 -7.97 8.23
CA ILE A 27 -7.05 -8.36 6.96
C ILE A 27 -8.17 -8.68 5.97
N GLN A 28 -8.30 -7.84 4.95
CA GLN A 28 -9.30 -8.02 3.91
C GLN A 28 -8.63 -8.65 2.68
N ARG A 29 -9.18 -9.77 2.21
CA ARG A 29 -8.87 -10.26 0.87
C ARG A 29 -9.48 -9.31 -0.17
N THR A 30 -8.63 -8.80 -1.05
CA THR A 30 -9.02 -8.12 -2.27
C THR A 30 -8.99 -9.10 -3.46
N ASN A 31 -9.37 -8.66 -4.67
CA ASN A 31 -9.47 -9.45 -5.91
C ASN A 31 -10.83 -10.14 -6.14
N TRP A 32 -11.92 -9.44 -5.81
CA TRP A 32 -13.26 -9.88 -6.19
C TRP A 32 -13.62 -9.39 -7.59
N THR A 33 -14.29 -10.22 -8.38
CA THR A 33 -14.61 -9.89 -9.78
C THR A 33 -15.92 -9.12 -9.87
N MET A 34 -16.93 -9.50 -9.09
CA MET A 34 -18.25 -8.86 -9.13
C MET A 34 -18.34 -7.70 -8.16
N GLN A 35 -19.05 -6.64 -8.56
CA GLN A 35 -19.24 -5.45 -7.74
C GLN A 35 -19.90 -5.77 -6.37
N ALA A 36 -20.93 -6.62 -6.37
CA ALA A 36 -21.62 -7.02 -5.15
C ALA A 36 -20.70 -7.76 -4.15
N GLU A 37 -19.71 -8.51 -4.63
CA GLU A 37 -18.74 -9.20 -3.76
C GLU A 37 -17.79 -8.19 -3.09
N LYS A 38 -17.38 -7.15 -3.82
CA LYS A 38 -16.54 -6.06 -3.29
C LYS A 38 -17.27 -5.29 -2.20
N GLU A 39 -18.52 -4.91 -2.46
CA GLU A 39 -19.37 -4.21 -1.49
C GLU A 39 -19.63 -5.08 -0.24
N MET A 40 -19.94 -6.36 -0.42
CA MET A 40 -20.09 -7.28 0.71
C MET A 40 -18.82 -7.39 1.54
N ALA A 41 -17.64 -7.49 0.90
CA ALA A 41 -16.37 -7.57 1.61
C ALA A 41 -16.09 -6.29 2.41
N ALA A 42 -16.34 -5.13 1.82
CA ALA A 42 -16.22 -3.82 2.46
C ALA A 42 -17.14 -3.68 3.68
N GLU A 43 -18.43 -4.00 3.53
CA GLU A 43 -19.40 -3.93 4.62
C GLU A 43 -19.06 -4.90 5.76
N ARG A 44 -18.52 -6.08 5.46
CA ARG A 44 -18.05 -7.02 6.49
C ARG A 44 -16.84 -6.48 7.27
N ALA A 45 -15.91 -5.82 6.59
CA ALA A 45 -14.77 -5.19 7.25
C ALA A 45 -15.21 -4.06 8.18
N ALA A 46 -16.11 -3.17 7.71
CA ALA A 46 -16.69 -2.10 8.53
C ALA A 46 -17.50 -2.66 9.71
N HIS A 47 -18.28 -3.72 9.50
CA HIS A 47 -19.03 -4.38 10.57
C HIS A 47 -18.11 -4.95 11.65
N LEU A 48 -17.01 -5.61 11.26
CA LEU A 48 -16.03 -6.14 12.20
C LEU A 48 -15.34 -5.01 12.97
N ALA A 49 -14.96 -3.92 12.29
CA ALA A 49 -14.37 -2.74 12.93
C ALA A 49 -15.32 -2.14 13.99
N ALA A 50 -16.60 -2.02 13.67
CA ALA A 50 -17.62 -1.56 14.61
C ALA A 50 -17.78 -2.53 15.80
N LYS A 51 -17.73 -3.85 15.56
CA LYS A 51 -17.86 -4.88 16.61
C LYS A 51 -16.71 -4.85 17.62
N VAL A 52 -15.51 -4.49 17.19
CA VAL A 52 -14.36 -4.31 18.10
C VAL A 52 -14.30 -2.91 18.72
N GLY A 53 -15.30 -2.06 18.45
CA GLY A 53 -15.40 -0.71 19.02
C GLY A 53 -14.39 0.28 18.43
N ALA A 54 -13.96 0.09 17.17
CA ALA A 54 -13.05 1.02 16.53
C ALA A 54 -13.74 2.38 16.25
N GLU A 55 -13.15 3.46 16.75
CA GLU A 55 -13.59 4.84 16.46
C GLU A 55 -12.89 5.40 15.20
N ALA A 56 -11.73 4.85 14.87
CA ALA A 56 -10.96 5.20 13.69
C ALA A 56 -10.24 3.98 13.10
N ALA A 57 -9.96 4.05 11.80
CA ALA A 57 -9.24 3.02 11.05
C ALA A 57 -8.24 3.67 10.09
N ILE A 58 -7.04 3.09 10.02
CA ILE A 58 -6.07 3.41 8.97
C ILE A 58 -6.16 2.31 7.92
N LEU A 59 -6.45 2.70 6.68
CA LEU A 59 -6.52 1.79 5.55
C LEU A 59 -5.20 1.83 4.78
N THR A 60 -4.59 0.66 4.62
CA THR A 60 -3.42 0.45 3.78
C THR A 60 -3.79 -0.47 2.62
N THR A 61 -3.34 -0.15 1.42
CA THR A 61 -3.50 -1.03 0.24
C THR A 61 -2.15 -1.34 -0.35
N ASP A 62 -1.97 -2.58 -0.77
CA ASP A 62 -0.78 -3.05 -1.44
C ASP A 62 -0.89 -3.02 -2.97
N ILE A 63 -2.10 -2.79 -3.50
CA ILE A 63 -2.38 -3.01 -4.91
C ILE A 63 -3.24 -1.88 -5.48
N ARG A 64 -2.83 -1.43 -6.67
CA ARG A 64 -3.46 -0.39 -7.49
C ARG A 64 -4.58 -0.96 -8.38
N GLY A 65 -5.12 -0.13 -9.28
CA GLY A 65 -6.07 -0.57 -10.30
C GLY A 65 -7.40 -1.04 -9.70
N GLN A 66 -7.94 -2.15 -10.20
CA GLN A 66 -9.28 -2.59 -9.79
C GLN A 66 -9.42 -2.88 -8.29
N ARG A 67 -8.34 -3.34 -7.64
CA ARG A 67 -8.35 -3.65 -6.20
C ARG A 67 -8.36 -2.40 -5.33
N PHE A 68 -7.91 -1.26 -5.86
CA PHE A 68 -8.02 0.03 -5.19
C PHE A 68 -9.49 0.40 -4.93
N VAL A 69 -10.39 0.07 -5.86
CA VAL A 69 -11.84 0.29 -5.67
C VAL A 69 -12.36 -0.45 -4.43
N GLU A 70 -11.85 -1.64 -4.14
CA GLU A 70 -12.24 -2.41 -2.94
C GLU A 70 -11.77 -1.74 -1.65
N THR A 71 -10.61 -1.10 -1.67
CA THR A 71 -10.09 -0.29 -0.54
C THR A 71 -10.99 0.91 -0.31
N ILE A 72 -11.37 1.60 -1.38
CA ILE A 72 -12.26 2.76 -1.31
C ILE A 72 -13.67 2.38 -0.83
N LEU A 73 -14.23 1.27 -1.30
CA LEU A 73 -15.52 0.79 -0.81
C LEU A 73 -15.48 0.48 0.69
N THR A 74 -14.38 -0.10 1.16
CA THR A 74 -14.16 -0.36 2.60
C THR A 74 -14.04 0.92 3.40
N LEU A 75 -13.33 1.92 2.87
CA LEU A 75 -13.26 3.25 3.47
C LEU A 75 -14.65 3.87 3.62
N GLN A 76 -15.43 3.89 2.54
CA GLN A 76 -16.78 4.45 2.56
C GLN A 76 -17.69 3.69 3.54
N ALA A 77 -17.59 2.36 3.60
CA ALA A 77 -18.35 1.55 4.56
C ALA A 77 -17.98 1.90 6.01
N CYS A 78 -16.69 2.07 6.31
CA CYS A 78 -16.23 2.53 7.62
C CYS A 78 -16.76 3.92 7.98
N GLU A 79 -16.65 4.91 7.08
CA GLU A 79 -17.16 6.27 7.32
C GLU A 79 -18.68 6.28 7.53
N ARG A 80 -19.44 5.51 6.73
CA ARG A 80 -20.89 5.35 6.91
C ARG A 80 -21.25 4.71 8.26
N ALA A 81 -20.40 3.82 8.77
CA ALA A 81 -20.55 3.23 10.09
C ALA A 81 -20.10 4.16 11.24
N GLY A 82 -19.67 5.40 10.95
CA GLY A 82 -19.20 6.36 11.93
C GLY A 82 -17.74 6.17 12.36
N ILE A 83 -16.97 5.33 11.66
CA ILE A 83 -15.56 5.06 11.93
C ILE A 83 -14.73 5.99 11.06
N LYS A 84 -13.91 6.85 11.68
CA LYS A 84 -13.09 7.81 10.93
C LYS A 84 -11.94 7.13 10.21
N THR A 85 -11.67 7.53 8.98
CA THR A 85 -10.71 6.84 8.12
C THR A 85 -9.56 7.74 7.71
N VAL A 86 -8.38 7.14 7.63
CA VAL A 86 -7.21 7.71 6.96
C VAL A 86 -6.71 6.70 5.95
N LEU A 87 -6.59 7.10 4.69
CA LEU A 87 -5.95 6.28 3.66
C LEU A 87 -4.44 6.51 3.68
N CYS A 88 -3.66 5.44 3.77
CA CYS A 88 -2.21 5.48 3.55
C CYS A 88 -1.90 4.68 2.28
N SER A 89 -1.46 5.36 1.22
CA SER A 89 -1.28 4.77 -0.11
C SER A 89 -0.18 5.47 -0.89
N GLU A 90 0.39 4.77 -1.86
CA GLU A 90 1.10 5.41 -2.97
C GLU A 90 0.10 6.11 -3.90
N GLU A 91 0.52 7.22 -4.50
CA GLU A 91 -0.24 7.99 -5.48
C GLU A 91 -0.01 7.47 -6.90
N GLU A 92 -1.01 7.67 -7.78
CA GLU A 92 -0.86 7.48 -9.23
C GLU A 92 0.20 8.44 -9.77
N ASP A 93 0.92 7.99 -10.78
CA ASP A 93 1.92 8.85 -11.40
C ASP A 93 1.22 10.07 -11.98
N PRO A 94 1.76 11.28 -11.77
CA PRO A 94 1.03 12.51 -12.06
C PRO A 94 0.80 12.74 -13.56
N GLU A 95 1.43 11.94 -14.44
CA GLU A 95 1.39 12.09 -15.91
C GLU A 95 1.62 13.55 -16.37
N GLY A 96 2.61 14.21 -15.76
CA GLY A 96 2.90 15.63 -16.01
C GLY A 96 1.89 16.61 -15.40
N GLY A 97 1.16 16.19 -14.37
CA GLY A 97 0.10 16.95 -13.70
C GLY A 97 -1.31 16.74 -14.27
N ASN A 98 -1.47 15.80 -15.21
CA ASN A 98 -2.74 15.56 -15.89
C ASN A 98 -3.54 14.38 -15.32
N ALA A 99 -2.90 13.52 -14.53
CA ALA A 99 -3.57 12.40 -13.87
C ALA A 99 -3.97 12.77 -12.44
N PRO A 100 -5.18 12.36 -11.99
CA PRO A 100 -5.55 12.49 -10.60
C PRO A 100 -4.65 11.58 -9.72
N PRO A 101 -4.41 11.93 -8.45
CA PRO A 101 -3.53 11.16 -7.56
C PRO A 101 -4.10 9.77 -7.22
N PHE A 102 -5.40 9.56 -7.40
CA PHE A 102 -6.08 8.29 -7.12
C PHE A 102 -7.14 7.98 -8.17
N LEU A 103 -7.37 6.69 -8.41
CA LEU A 103 -8.36 6.20 -9.39
C LEU A 103 -9.80 6.62 -9.04
N VAL A 104 -10.12 6.69 -7.74
CA VAL A 104 -11.46 7.05 -7.25
C VAL A 104 -11.31 7.96 -6.03
N LEU A 105 -12.03 9.08 -6.04
CA LEU A 105 -12.02 10.10 -4.99
C LEU A 105 -13.45 10.34 -4.50
N PRO A 106 -13.99 9.50 -3.61
CA PRO A 106 -15.33 9.72 -3.08
C PRO A 106 -15.33 10.85 -2.04
N PRO A 107 -16.47 11.49 -1.77
CA PRO A 107 -16.56 12.55 -0.75
C PRO A 107 -16.23 12.04 0.67
N GLU A 108 -16.36 10.75 0.96
CA GLU A 108 -15.94 10.18 2.24
C GLU A 108 -14.42 10.14 2.44
N LEU A 109 -13.62 10.21 1.36
CA LEU A 109 -12.16 10.24 1.45
C LEU A 109 -11.68 11.65 1.85
N GLN A 110 -11.56 11.86 3.16
CA GLN A 110 -11.23 13.18 3.75
C GLN A 110 -9.77 13.32 4.21
N ALA A 111 -9.07 12.22 4.43
CA ALA A 111 -7.69 12.22 4.93
C ALA A 111 -6.85 11.18 4.21
N VAL A 112 -5.73 11.64 3.63
CA VAL A 112 -4.78 10.78 2.93
C VAL A 112 -3.36 11.11 3.36
N VAL A 113 -2.59 10.06 3.66
CA VAL A 113 -1.13 10.11 3.82
C VAL A 113 -0.52 9.47 2.60
N SER A 114 0.03 10.30 1.72
CA SER A 114 0.81 9.82 0.58
C SER A 114 2.14 9.23 1.05
N THR A 115 2.51 8.11 0.46
CA THR A 115 3.85 7.50 0.62
C THR A 115 4.76 7.77 -0.58
N GLY A 116 4.30 8.60 -1.53
CA GLY A 116 5.00 8.94 -2.77
C GLY A 116 4.35 8.31 -4.00
N THR A 117 5.05 8.42 -5.13
CA THR A 117 4.69 7.81 -6.42
C THR A 117 5.66 6.69 -6.77
N GLY A 118 5.20 5.69 -7.52
CA GLY A 118 6.06 4.60 -7.99
C GLY A 118 7.12 5.02 -9.01
N ALA A 119 6.97 6.19 -9.66
CA ALA A 119 7.96 6.71 -10.59
C ALA A 119 9.28 7.09 -9.89
N VAL A 120 10.38 6.66 -10.49
CA VAL A 120 11.73 7.10 -10.11
C VAL A 120 12.34 7.80 -11.34
N PRO A 121 12.47 9.15 -11.30
CA PRO A 121 12.85 9.93 -12.48
C PRO A 121 14.32 9.79 -12.86
N HIS A 122 15.13 9.21 -11.99
CA HIS A 122 16.57 9.01 -12.17
C HIS A 122 16.90 7.53 -12.33
N PRO A 123 17.99 7.18 -13.05
CA PRO A 123 18.47 5.81 -13.11
C PRO A 123 18.82 5.29 -11.71
N PHE A 124 18.68 3.98 -11.51
CA PHE A 124 19.20 3.34 -10.31
C PHE A 124 20.67 3.00 -10.55
N PRO A 125 21.58 3.40 -9.65
CA PRO A 125 22.99 3.06 -9.80
C PRO A 125 23.19 1.55 -9.73
N PRO A 126 24.26 1.02 -10.35
CA PRO A 126 24.59 -0.39 -10.27
C PRO A 126 24.84 -0.81 -8.80
N VAL A 127 24.48 -2.05 -8.46
CA VAL A 127 24.74 -2.61 -7.14
C VAL A 127 26.13 -3.28 -7.09
N PRO A 128 26.88 -3.15 -5.99
CA PRO A 128 28.22 -3.71 -5.88
C PRO A 128 28.23 -5.24 -5.69
N ARG A 129 27.09 -5.82 -5.30
CA ARG A 129 26.96 -7.24 -4.98
C ARG A 129 25.54 -7.73 -5.26
N VAL A 130 25.45 -8.85 -5.96
CA VAL A 130 24.20 -9.61 -6.14
C VAL A 130 24.21 -10.82 -5.22
N VAL A 131 23.09 -11.10 -4.58
CA VAL A 131 22.88 -12.29 -3.75
C VAL A 131 21.74 -13.09 -4.37
N GLY A 132 21.97 -14.34 -4.76
CA GLY A 132 20.97 -15.16 -5.42
C GLY A 132 21.37 -16.64 -5.51
N ALA A 133 20.39 -17.50 -5.82
CA ALA A 133 20.59 -18.95 -5.94
C ALA A 133 21.24 -19.35 -7.28
N LEU A 134 21.26 -18.44 -8.25
CA LEU A 134 21.81 -18.69 -9.59
C LEU A 134 23.33 -18.43 -9.61
N PRO A 135 24.11 -19.25 -10.34
CA PRO A 135 25.56 -19.12 -10.41
C PRO A 135 26.02 -17.84 -11.15
N ARG A 136 25.15 -17.24 -11.96
CA ARG A 136 25.42 -15.98 -12.67
C ARG A 136 24.14 -15.16 -12.79
N ALA A 137 24.22 -13.89 -12.40
CA ALA A 137 23.17 -12.92 -12.62
C ALA A 137 23.29 -12.30 -14.03
N GLU A 138 22.16 -11.97 -14.65
CA GLU A 138 22.14 -11.17 -15.86
C GLU A 138 22.48 -9.71 -15.54
N GLU A 139 23.15 -9.01 -16.45
CA GLU A 139 23.63 -7.64 -16.21
C GLU A 139 22.50 -6.67 -15.88
N TRP A 140 21.32 -6.86 -16.48
CA TRP A 140 20.15 -6.04 -16.18
C TRP A 140 19.59 -6.23 -14.76
N TRP A 141 20.11 -7.17 -13.95
CA TRP A 141 19.73 -7.30 -12.54
C TRP A 141 20.55 -6.44 -11.60
N TYR A 142 21.72 -5.96 -12.04
CA TYR A 142 22.68 -5.30 -11.15
C TYR A 142 23.43 -4.12 -11.77
N GLY A 143 23.38 -3.96 -13.08
CA GLY A 143 23.88 -2.79 -13.79
C GLY A 143 23.05 -1.55 -13.49
N GLU A 144 23.40 -0.42 -14.11
CA GLU A 144 22.58 0.78 -14.02
C GLU A 144 21.20 0.49 -14.63
N LEU A 145 20.15 0.62 -13.83
CA LEU A 145 18.78 0.44 -14.32
C LEU A 145 18.26 1.78 -14.81
N PRO A 146 17.53 1.80 -15.94
CA PRO A 146 16.93 3.04 -16.42
C PRO A 146 15.97 3.61 -15.37
N PRO A 147 15.63 4.91 -15.47
CA PRO A 147 14.52 5.48 -14.72
C PRO A 147 13.29 4.58 -14.86
N ILE A 148 12.49 4.49 -13.80
CA ILE A 148 11.22 3.77 -13.84
C ILE A 148 10.15 4.79 -14.22
N PRO A 149 9.71 4.84 -15.50
CA PRO A 149 8.51 5.58 -15.84
C PRO A 149 7.31 4.87 -15.21
N GLY A 150 6.24 5.61 -14.96
CA GLY A 150 4.97 5.15 -14.39
C GLY A 150 4.19 4.09 -15.19
N ARG A 151 4.86 3.25 -15.98
CA ARG A 151 4.26 2.16 -16.75
C ARG A 151 4.86 0.84 -16.31
N TYR A 152 4.31 0.35 -15.19
CA TYR A 152 4.28 -1.03 -14.69
C TYR A 152 5.64 -1.77 -14.56
N GLY A 153 5.98 -2.15 -13.32
CA GLY A 153 7.04 -3.14 -13.03
C GLY A 153 7.89 -2.90 -11.79
N ALA A 154 7.64 -1.84 -11.00
CA ALA A 154 8.53 -1.46 -9.90
C ALA A 154 8.32 -2.22 -8.58
N PHE A 155 7.40 -3.19 -8.52
CA PHE A 155 7.13 -3.94 -7.28
C PHE A 155 8.39 -4.64 -6.73
N HIS A 156 9.39 -4.85 -7.59
CA HIS A 156 10.64 -5.55 -7.29
C HIS A 156 11.82 -4.62 -7.00
N ALA A 157 11.71 -3.30 -7.25
CA ALA A 157 12.85 -2.38 -7.27
C ALA A 157 12.92 -1.42 -6.06
N GLN A 158 11.87 -1.34 -5.25
CA GLN A 158 11.92 -0.53 -4.03
C GLN A 158 12.51 -1.37 -2.87
N ASP A 159 13.75 -1.06 -2.50
CA ASP A 159 14.39 -1.55 -1.27
C ASP A 159 13.80 -0.82 -0.05
N ILE A 160 12.58 -1.22 0.31
CA ILE A 160 11.81 -0.68 1.44
C ILE A 160 12.24 -1.33 2.77
N TYR A 161 13.20 -2.27 2.74
CA TYR A 161 13.63 -3.07 3.88
C TYR A 161 14.78 -2.45 4.69
N GLY A 162 15.32 -1.31 4.25
CA GLY A 162 16.53 -0.76 4.83
C GLY A 162 17.76 -1.63 4.55
N TYR A 163 17.71 -2.50 3.54
CA TYR A 163 18.92 -3.18 3.06
C TYR A 163 19.82 -2.24 2.27
N GLY A 164 19.28 -1.11 1.79
CA GLY A 164 19.87 0.09 1.16
C GLY A 164 20.94 -0.09 0.07
N LYS A 165 21.52 -1.29 -0.05
CA LYS A 165 22.77 -1.65 -0.73
C LYS A 165 22.97 -3.18 -0.89
N GLN A 166 22.09 -4.05 -0.36
CA GLN A 166 22.48 -5.47 -0.15
C GLN A 166 21.58 -6.57 -0.71
N SER A 167 20.37 -6.29 -1.22
CA SER A 167 19.54 -7.40 -1.71
C SER A 167 18.37 -6.99 -2.61
N LEU A 168 18.34 -7.62 -3.78
CA LEU A 168 17.16 -7.79 -4.64
C LEU A 168 16.61 -9.20 -4.36
N ALA A 169 15.31 -9.34 -4.13
CA ALA A 169 14.65 -10.63 -4.01
C ALA A 169 13.75 -10.85 -5.24
N ASP A 170 14.03 -11.91 -6.00
CA ASP A 170 13.22 -12.40 -7.11
C ASP A 170 12.29 -13.52 -6.60
N PHE A 171 11.04 -13.54 -7.07
CA PHE A 171 10.07 -14.62 -6.80
C PHE A 171 9.67 -15.30 -8.10
#